data_AF-A0A7J4D1G5-F1
#
_entry.id   AF-A0A7J4D1G5-F1
#
_cell.length_a   1.000
_cell.length_b   1.000
_cell.length_c   1.000
_cell.angle_alpha   90.00
_cell.angle_beta   90.00
_cell.angle_gamma   90.00
#
_symmetry.space_group_name_H-M   'P 1'
#
loop_
_entity.id
_entity.type
_entity.pdbx_description
1 polymer ?
#
loop_
_entity_poly.entity_id
_entity_poly.type
_entity_poly.pdbx_seq_one_letter_code
_entity_poly.pdbx_strand_id
1 'polypeptide(L)'
;MESKEIEKFSEKNLSYVVYKDLKERGLVVKVVDYGLRLYDRQISVKGPASAIILIKKFENIIDFSDIIEELGKGLERRVQISIVD
;
A
#
# COMPACT_ATOMS: atom_id res chain seq x y z
N MET A 1 9.36 6.34 -17.86
CA MET A 1 8.80 6.79 -16.58
C MET A 1 8.55 5.59 -15.66
N GLU A 2 8.03 4.46 -16.17
CA GLU A 2 7.85 3.20 -15.42
C GLU A 2 9.13 2.64 -14.77
N SER A 3 10.28 2.71 -15.45
CA SER A 3 11.53 2.12 -14.96
C SER A 3 12.02 2.71 -13.63
N LYS A 4 11.78 4.00 -13.37
CA LYS A 4 12.15 4.66 -12.10
C LYS A 4 11.24 4.29 -10.94
N GLU A 5 9.97 3.98 -11.21
CA GLU A 5 9.03 3.51 -10.18
C GLU A 5 9.35 2.07 -9.77
N ILE A 6 9.76 1.23 -10.74
CA ILE A 6 10.15 -0.16 -10.53
C ILE A 6 11.43 -0.27 -9.68
N GLU A 7 12.44 0.56 -9.96
CA GLU A 7 13.70 0.56 -9.20
C GLU A 7 13.52 0.99 -7.73
N LYS A 8 12.74 2.06 -7.48
CA LYS A 8 12.42 2.56 -6.12
C LYS A 8 11.67 1.53 -5.26
N PHE A 9 11.12 0.52 -5.89
CA PHE A 9 10.32 -0.55 -5.29
C PHE A 9 11.08 -1.88 -5.16
N SER A 10 12.27 -1.97 -5.75
CA SER A 10 13.00 -3.23 -5.91
C SER A 10 13.84 -3.65 -4.70
N GLU A 11 13.84 -2.92 -3.59
CA GLU A 11 14.57 -3.36 -2.40
C GLU A 11 13.75 -4.41 -1.63
N LYS A 12 13.89 -5.66 -2.09
CA LYS A 12 13.35 -6.92 -1.52
C LYS A 12 11.83 -7.11 -1.59
N ASN A 13 11.29 -7.00 -2.81
CA ASN A 13 10.12 -7.69 -3.43
C ASN A 13 8.74 -7.79 -2.73
N LEU A 14 8.56 -7.51 -1.43
CA LEU A 14 7.27 -7.70 -0.75
C LEU A 14 6.21 -6.72 -1.24
N SER A 15 6.60 -5.47 -1.42
CA SER A 15 5.70 -4.45 -1.95
C SER A 15 5.24 -4.82 -3.35
N TYR A 16 6.12 -5.42 -4.17
CA TYR A 16 5.77 -5.88 -5.51
C TYR A 16 4.78 -7.03 -5.53
N VAL A 17 4.95 -8.00 -4.64
CA VAL A 17 3.96 -9.07 -4.45
C VAL A 17 2.58 -8.48 -4.14
N VAL A 18 2.51 -7.56 -3.19
CA VAL A 18 1.23 -6.93 -2.79
C VAL A 18 0.65 -6.06 -3.89
N TYR A 19 1.47 -5.26 -4.57
CA TYR A 19 1.02 -4.44 -5.70
C TYR A 19 0.45 -5.30 -6.83
N LYS A 20 1.14 -6.38 -7.18
CA LYS A 20 0.71 -7.32 -8.21
C LYS A 20 -0.61 -7.98 -7.84
N ASP A 21 -0.74 -8.52 -6.62
CA ASP A 21 -1.99 -9.13 -6.13
C ASP A 21 -3.17 -8.13 -6.20
N LEU A 22 -2.97 -6.90 -5.71
CA LEU A 22 -4.02 -5.87 -5.74
C LEU A 22 -4.39 -5.46 -7.18
N LYS A 23 -3.42 -5.41 -8.10
CA LYS A 23 -3.67 -5.12 -9.52
C LYS A 23 -4.38 -6.28 -10.22
N GLU A 24 -4.04 -7.52 -9.92
CA GLU A 24 -4.71 -8.72 -10.45
C GLU A 24 -6.15 -8.85 -9.95
N ARG A 25 -6.43 -8.41 -8.72
CA ARG A 25 -7.80 -8.19 -8.20
C ARG A 25 -8.51 -7.01 -8.86
N GLY A 26 -7.81 -6.28 -9.71
CA GLY A 26 -8.35 -5.21 -10.51
C GLY A 26 -8.35 -3.83 -9.85
N LEU A 27 -7.74 -3.67 -8.69
CA LEU A 27 -7.80 -2.42 -7.93
C LEU A 27 -6.91 -1.33 -8.56
N VAL A 28 -7.26 -0.07 -8.32
CA VAL A 28 -6.42 1.06 -8.72
C VAL A 28 -5.41 1.31 -7.61
N VAL A 29 -4.18 0.84 -7.81
CA VAL A 29 -3.07 0.97 -6.86
C VAL A 29 -2.08 2.04 -7.35
N LYS A 30 -1.65 2.93 -6.46
CA LYS A 30 -0.54 3.86 -6.67
C LYS A 30 0.57 3.62 -5.66
N VAL A 31 1.82 3.69 -6.11
CA VAL A 31 3.00 3.62 -5.25
C VAL A 31 3.24 4.98 -4.61
N VAL A 32 3.61 4.99 -3.33
CA VAL A 32 4.04 6.19 -2.60
C VAL A 32 5.28 5.87 -1.77
N ASP A 33 5.95 6.90 -1.25
CA ASP A 33 7.26 6.77 -0.60
C ASP A 33 7.30 5.76 0.58
N TYR A 34 6.17 5.49 1.23
CA TYR A 34 6.07 4.64 2.42
C TYR A 34 5.13 3.44 2.27
N GLY A 35 4.65 3.12 1.06
CA GLY A 35 3.73 1.99 0.86
C GLY A 35 2.90 2.09 -0.41
N LEU A 36 1.66 1.57 -0.37
CA LEU A 36 0.73 1.63 -1.50
C LEU A 36 -0.55 2.37 -1.12
N ARG A 37 -1.12 3.11 -2.06
CA ARG A 37 -2.44 3.72 -1.94
C ARG A 37 -3.44 2.98 -2.83
N LEU A 38 -4.59 2.66 -2.25
CA LEU A 38 -5.70 2.06 -2.95
C LEU A 38 -6.75 3.13 -3.31
N TYR A 39 -7.33 2.99 -4.49
CA TYR A 39 -8.46 3.78 -4.93
C TYR A 39 -9.56 2.84 -5.42
N ASP A 40 -10.79 3.08 -4.96
CA ASP A 40 -11.95 2.30 -5.38
C ASP A 40 -12.30 2.65 -6.83
N ARG A 41 -12.59 1.65 -7.66
CA ARG A 41 -12.85 1.80 -9.11
C ARG A 41 -13.97 2.80 -9.44
N GLN A 42 -14.91 3.01 -8.52
CA GLN A 42 -16.07 3.88 -8.73
C GLN A 42 -15.80 5.35 -8.38
N ILE A 43 -14.69 5.64 -7.70
CA ILE A 43 -14.37 6.99 -7.25
C ILE A 43 -13.32 7.56 -8.19
N SER A 44 -13.60 8.74 -8.75
CA SER A 44 -12.63 9.54 -9.48
C SER A 44 -11.29 9.58 -8.74
N VAL A 45 -10.20 9.28 -9.45
CA VAL A 45 -8.80 9.29 -8.91
C VAL A 45 -8.33 10.67 -8.45
N LYS A 46 -9.20 11.70 -8.53
CA LYS A 46 -8.99 13.06 -8.03
C LYS A 46 -9.30 13.22 -6.52
N GLY A 47 -9.86 12.20 -5.87
CA GLY A 47 -10.14 12.19 -4.43
C GLY A 47 -9.00 11.62 -3.56
N PRO A 48 -9.14 11.66 -2.22
CA PRO A 48 -8.24 10.96 -1.31
C PRO A 48 -8.25 9.44 -1.58
N ALA A 49 -7.14 8.76 -1.26
CA ALA A 49 -7.07 7.30 -1.39
C ALA A 49 -8.10 6.62 -0.47
N SER A 50 -8.76 5.57 -0.94
CA SER A 50 -9.71 4.80 -0.13
C SER A 50 -9.02 3.96 0.96
N ALA A 51 -7.75 3.62 0.74
CA ALA A 51 -6.90 3.02 1.77
C ALA A 51 -5.41 3.35 1.59
N ILE A 52 -4.68 3.32 2.71
CA ILE A 52 -3.22 3.15 2.72
C ILE A 52 -2.90 1.70 3.09
N ILE A 53 -1.99 1.08 2.33
CA ILE A 53 -1.53 -0.30 2.52
C ILE A 53 -0.16 -0.26 3.20
N LEU A 54 -0.08 -0.85 4.38
CA LEU A 54 1.16 -1.10 5.13
C LEU A 54 1.54 -2.57 4.97
N ILE A 55 2.78 -2.82 4.54
CA ILE A 55 3.23 -4.17 4.15
C ILE A 55 4.14 -4.71 5.24
N LYS A 56 3.85 -5.93 5.71
CA LYS A 56 4.57 -6.62 6.78
C LYS A 56 5.00 -8.00 6.27
N LYS A 57 6.19 -8.45 6.65
CA LYS A 57 6.63 -9.82 6.40
C LYS A 57 6.23 -10.71 7.57
N PHE A 58 5.61 -11.85 7.29
CA PHE A 58 5.12 -12.79 8.31
C PHE A 58 6.23 -13.33 9.21
N GLU A 59 7.42 -13.59 8.65
CA GLU A 59 8.58 -14.10 9.40
C GLU A 59 9.15 -13.11 10.43
N ASN A 60 8.77 -11.83 10.35
CA ASN A 60 9.27 -10.81 11.26
C ASN A 60 8.32 -10.63 12.46
N ILE A 61 8.85 -10.15 13.57
CA ILE A 61 8.01 -9.58 14.63
C ILE A 61 7.24 -8.40 14.04
N ILE A 62 5.92 -8.51 14.01
CA ILE A 62 5.06 -7.50 13.40
C ILE A 62 4.90 -6.35 14.39
N ASP A 63 5.54 -5.23 14.09
CA ASP A 63 5.28 -3.95 14.74
C ASP A 63 4.05 -3.29 14.13
N PHE A 64 3.11 -2.85 14.98
CA PHE A 64 1.88 -2.17 14.59
C PHE A 64 1.88 -0.67 14.94
N SER A 65 3.00 -0.13 15.42
CA SER A 65 3.10 1.29 15.82
C SER A 65 2.76 2.23 14.67
N ASP A 66 3.20 1.91 13.45
CA ASP A 66 2.89 2.64 12.22
C ASP A 66 1.39 2.67 11.87
N ILE A 67 0.63 1.64 12.28
CA ILE A 67 -0.83 1.63 12.13
C ILE A 67 -1.45 2.67 13.05
N ILE A 68 -1.05 2.69 14.31
CA ILE A 68 -1.56 3.63 15.30
C ILE A 68 -1.22 5.07 14.88
N GLU A 69 0.00 5.29 14.38
CA GLU A 69 0.41 6.58 13.81
C GLU A 69 -0.46 6.99 12.63
N GLU A 70 -0.74 6.10 11.68
CA GLU A 70 -1.59 6.44 10.53
C GLU A 70 -3.05 6.69 10.92
N LEU A 71 -3.61 5.90 11.84
CA LEU A 71 -4.96 6.14 12.38
C LEU A 71 -5.02 7.48 13.13
N GLY A 72 -3.97 7.83 13.87
CA GLY A 72 -3.85 9.09 14.60
C GLY A 72 -3.87 10.34 13.71
N LYS A 73 -3.64 10.21 12.40
CA LYS A 73 -3.72 11.35 11.46
C LYS A 73 -5.16 11.80 11.16
N GLY A 74 -6.17 11.02 11.56
CA GLY A 74 -7.59 11.40 11.40
C GLY A 74 -8.05 11.60 9.96
N LEU A 75 -7.37 10.94 9.00
CA LEU A 75 -7.71 11.04 7.58
C LEU A 75 -8.92 10.17 7.25
N GLU A 76 -9.81 10.65 6.39
CA GLU A 76 -10.96 9.87 5.87
C GLU A 76 -10.52 8.82 4.84
N ARG A 77 -9.72 7.84 5.31
CA ARG A 77 -9.24 6.69 4.53
C ARG A 77 -9.02 5.51 5.46
N ARG A 78 -9.09 4.30 4.92
CA ARG A 78 -8.79 3.08 5.70
C ARG A 78 -7.28 2.88 5.82
N VAL A 79 -6.84 2.26 6.90
CA VAL A 79 -5.51 1.64 7.01
C VAL A 79 -5.70 0.14 6.80
N GLN A 80 -4.95 -0.43 5.87
CA GLN A 80 -5.00 -1.86 5.54
C GLN A 80 -3.59 -2.45 5.69
N ILE A 81 -3.52 -3.64 6.27
CA ILE A 81 -2.28 -4.37 6.48
C ILE A 81 -2.21 -5.50 5.47
N SER A 82 -1.09 -5.60 4.75
CA SER A 82 -0.78 -6.74 3.90
C SER A 82 0.37 -7.52 4.51
N ILE A 83 0.06 -8.72 5.00
CA ILE A 83 1.05 -9.65 5.56
C ILE A 83 1.43 -10.64 4.45
N VAL A 84 2.72 -10.71 4.12
CA VAL A 84 3.27 -11.56 3.06
C VAL A 84 4.13 -12.65 3.70
N ASP A 85 4.00 -13.89 3.23
CA ASP A 85 4.80 -15.04 3.65
C ASP A 85 6.25 -14.99 3.14
#